data_AF-A0A9P7E2W8-F1
#
_entry.id   AF-A0A9P7E2W8-F1
#
_cell.length_a   1.000
_cell.length_b   1.000
_cell.length_c   1.000
_cell.angle_alpha   90.00
_cell.angle_beta   90.00
_cell.angle_gamma   90.00
#
_symmetry.space_group_name_H-M   'P 1'
#
loop_
_entity.id
_entity.type
_entity.pdbx_description
1 polymer ?
#
loop_
_entity_poly.entity_id
_entity_poly.type
_entity_poly.pdbx_seq_one_letter_code
_entity_poly.pdbx_strand_id
1 'polypeptide(L)'
;MKSGDYCELFYFTNTGLEEASQATFTADEDALVMLPTSDGLHKWIPAGAARDPKAHVLKDENLTWEQFNEAAPRMIMIMRENDWLDDRIDMHVAFWSALQNHRWRHDFDAHKQRALLLYQAQQRRRWHLSIGSSNSWSLAKINQDLLNEARESIFDQFRIQQLSIQVRMLVKRS
;
A
#
# COMPACT_ATOMS: atom_id res chain seq x y z
N MET A 1 -2.77 12.21 10.37
CA MET A 1 -2.64 10.83 10.89
C MET A 1 -1.98 10.94 12.25
N LYS A 2 -2.59 10.40 13.33
CA LYS A 2 -2.00 10.54 14.67
C LYS A 2 -0.72 9.72 14.79
N SER A 3 0.17 10.11 15.70
CA SER A 3 1.44 9.41 15.90
C SER A 3 1.25 7.95 16.29
N GLY A 4 1.84 7.04 15.52
CA GLY A 4 1.83 5.60 15.77
C GLY A 4 0.68 4.82 15.12
N ASP A 5 -0.42 5.47 14.69
CA ASP A 5 -1.52 4.77 14.02
C ASP A 5 -1.03 4.08 12.73
N TYR A 6 -1.66 2.99 12.31
CA TYR A 6 -1.36 2.37 11.02
C TYR A 6 -2.29 2.92 9.93
N CYS A 7 -1.74 3.23 8.76
CA CYS A 7 -2.50 3.53 7.55
C CYS A 7 -1.80 2.97 6.31
N GLU A 8 -2.56 2.50 5.32
CA GLU A 8 -2.00 1.98 4.06
C GLU A 8 -1.27 3.09 3.30
N LEU A 9 -0.13 2.76 2.67
CA LEU A 9 0.65 3.72 1.89
C LEU A 9 -0.13 4.23 0.66
N PHE A 10 -1.12 3.48 0.19
CA PHE A 10 -1.96 3.86 -0.94
C PHE A 10 -2.54 5.28 -0.82
N TYR A 11 -2.93 5.72 0.37
CA TYR A 11 -3.48 7.06 0.60
C TYR A 11 -2.51 8.20 0.29
N PHE A 12 -1.21 7.91 0.18
CA PHE A 12 -0.18 8.91 -0.15
C PHE A 12 0.27 8.81 -1.61
N THR A 13 -0.28 7.89 -2.39
CA THR A 13 -0.02 7.81 -3.84
C THR A 13 -0.75 8.92 -4.58
N ASN A 14 -0.35 9.21 -5.82
CA ASN A 14 -1.07 10.16 -6.67
C ASN A 14 -2.55 9.76 -6.84
N THR A 15 -2.80 8.49 -7.13
CA THR A 15 -4.15 7.95 -7.26
C THR A 15 -4.95 8.08 -5.96
N GLY A 16 -4.38 7.67 -4.82
CA GLY A 16 -5.08 7.75 -3.54
C GLY A 16 -5.40 9.19 -3.12
N LEU A 17 -4.52 10.15 -3.41
CA LEU A 17 -4.79 11.57 -3.15
C LEU A 17 -5.86 12.14 -4.10
N GLU A 18 -5.84 11.75 -5.37
CA GLU A 18 -6.87 12.15 -6.33
C GLU A 18 -8.24 11.61 -5.90
N GLU A 19 -8.34 10.33 -5.56
CA GLU A 19 -9.56 9.70 -5.02
C GLU A 19 -10.06 10.43 -3.76
N ALA A 20 -9.16 10.73 -2.82
CA ALA A 20 -9.52 11.47 -1.61
C ALA A 20 -10.00 12.90 -1.90
N SER A 21 -9.39 13.58 -2.88
CA SER A 21 -9.79 14.94 -3.28
C SER A 21 -11.20 14.98 -3.87
N GLN A 22 -11.53 13.99 -4.71
CA GLN A 22 -12.86 13.82 -5.30
C GLN A 22 -13.89 13.50 -4.21
N ALA A 23 -13.54 12.68 -3.22
CA ALA A 23 -14.40 12.41 -2.08
C ALA A 23 -14.60 13.63 -1.16
N THR A 24 -13.63 14.55 -1.07
CA THR A 24 -13.73 15.73 -0.19
C THR A 24 -14.71 16.78 -0.72
N PHE A 25 -14.88 16.89 -2.04
CA PHE A 25 -15.95 17.69 -2.66
C PHE A 25 -17.37 17.21 -2.29
N THR A 26 -17.49 16.05 -1.64
CA THR A 26 -18.75 15.35 -1.31
C THR A 26 -19.01 15.26 0.20
N ALA A 27 -18.58 16.26 0.98
CA ALA A 27 -18.63 16.21 2.45
C ALA A 27 -20.05 16.26 3.06
N ASP A 28 -21.01 16.84 2.36
CA ASP A 28 -22.43 16.70 2.67
C ASP A 28 -22.98 15.53 1.86
N GLU A 29 -23.38 14.44 2.53
CA GLU A 29 -23.86 13.22 1.87
C GLU A 29 -25.12 13.46 1.02
N ASP A 30 -25.89 14.50 1.38
CA ASP A 30 -27.09 14.94 0.67
C ASP A 30 -26.81 15.99 -0.42
N ALA A 31 -25.59 16.54 -0.49
CA ALA A 31 -25.23 17.47 -1.56
C ALA A 31 -25.26 16.80 -2.93
N LEU A 32 -25.74 17.51 -3.93
CA LEU A 32 -25.84 16.95 -5.28
C LEU A 32 -24.54 17.17 -6.06
N VAL A 33 -23.96 16.08 -6.56
CA VAL A 33 -22.82 16.08 -7.47
C VAL A 33 -23.32 15.84 -8.89
N MET A 34 -22.80 16.63 -9.83
CA MET A 34 -23.13 16.50 -11.25
C MET A 34 -22.16 15.55 -11.93
N LEU A 35 -22.66 14.42 -12.44
CA LEU A 35 -21.87 13.46 -13.21
C LEU A 35 -22.28 13.47 -14.69
N PRO A 36 -21.34 13.46 -15.63
CA PRO A 36 -21.63 13.27 -17.04
C PRO A 36 -22.11 11.83 -17.31
N THR A 37 -23.18 11.68 -18.10
CA THR A 37 -23.61 10.38 -18.63
C THR A 37 -23.06 10.15 -20.05
N SER A 38 -23.04 8.89 -20.48
CA SER A 38 -22.60 8.47 -21.83
C SER A 38 -23.33 9.15 -22.99
N ASP A 39 -24.47 9.75 -22.67
CA ASP A 39 -25.47 10.31 -23.56
C ASP A 39 -25.34 11.85 -23.65
N GLY A 40 -24.28 12.41 -23.05
CA GLY A 40 -24.00 13.86 -23.06
C GLY A 40 -24.88 14.69 -22.14
N LEU A 41 -25.71 14.03 -21.33
CA LEU A 41 -26.53 14.63 -20.28
C LEU A 41 -25.77 14.63 -18.95
N HIS A 42 -26.24 15.46 -18.02
CA HIS A 42 -25.69 15.53 -16.68
C HIS A 42 -26.71 14.99 -15.68
N LYS A 43 -26.28 14.05 -14.84
CA LYS A 43 -27.10 13.50 -13.76
C LYS A 43 -26.63 14.07 -12.44
N TRP A 44 -27.56 14.65 -11.69
CA TRP A 44 -27.34 15.04 -10.30
C TRP A 44 -27.62 13.85 -9.41
N ILE A 45 -26.62 13.39 -8.64
CA ILE A 45 -26.79 12.33 -7.65
C ILE A 45 -26.31 12.82 -6.28
N PRO A 46 -26.86 12.28 -5.18
CA PRO A 46 -26.32 12.55 -3.85
C PRO A 46 -24.84 12.20 -3.79
N ALA A 47 -24.06 13.04 -3.13
CA ALA A 47 -22.64 12.91 -2.92
C ALA A 47 -22.28 11.56 -2.29
N GLY A 48 -23.09 11.10 -1.32
CA GLY A 48 -22.95 9.78 -0.70
C GLY A 48 -23.15 8.61 -1.68
N ALA A 49 -23.94 8.79 -2.75
CA ALA A 49 -24.14 7.80 -3.80
C ALA A 49 -23.10 7.88 -4.93
N ALA A 50 -22.38 9.01 -5.04
CA ALA A 50 -21.24 9.19 -5.94
C ALA A 50 -19.94 8.61 -5.38
N ARG A 51 -19.80 8.56 -4.04
CA ARG A 51 -18.70 7.87 -3.38
C ARG A 51 -18.74 6.40 -3.78
N ASP A 52 -17.71 5.92 -4.49
CA ASP A 52 -17.57 4.50 -4.73
C ASP A 52 -17.21 3.81 -3.41
N PRO A 53 -18.12 3.01 -2.80
CA PRO A 53 -17.81 2.26 -1.59
C PRO A 53 -16.75 1.17 -1.84
N LYS A 54 -16.39 0.96 -3.11
CA LYS A 54 -15.39 0.00 -3.58
C LYS A 54 -14.08 0.65 -4.02
N ALA A 55 -13.85 1.95 -3.72
CA ALA A 55 -12.54 2.57 -3.94
C ALA A 55 -11.46 1.64 -3.35
N HIS A 56 -10.73 0.97 -4.23
CA HIS A 56 -9.95 -0.20 -3.86
C HIS A 56 -8.66 0.31 -3.21
N VAL A 57 -8.69 0.49 -1.90
CA VAL A 57 -7.48 0.77 -1.13
C VAL A 57 -6.51 -0.39 -1.35
N LEU A 58 -5.40 -0.11 -2.02
CA LEU A 58 -4.36 -1.11 -2.22
C LEU A 58 -3.61 -1.30 -0.91
N LYS A 59 -3.47 -2.57 -0.50
CA LYS A 59 -2.56 -2.91 0.60
C LYS A 59 -1.13 -2.62 0.17
N ASP A 60 -0.29 -2.23 1.12
CA ASP A 60 1.15 -2.02 0.91
C ASP A 60 1.82 -3.10 0.05
N GLU A 61 1.56 -4.38 0.35
CA GLU A 61 2.17 -5.52 -0.36
C GLU A 61 1.79 -5.63 -1.84
N ASN A 62 0.74 -4.91 -2.26
CA ASN A 62 0.18 -4.90 -3.60
C ASN A 62 0.45 -3.60 -4.36
N LEU A 63 1.16 -2.64 -3.76
CA LEU A 63 1.58 -1.43 -4.46
C LEU A 63 2.56 -1.77 -5.59
N THR A 64 2.59 -0.93 -6.62
CA THR A 64 3.73 -0.92 -7.54
C THR A 64 4.91 -0.22 -6.89
N TRP A 65 6.11 -0.45 -7.42
CA TRP A 65 7.30 0.29 -6.96
C TRP A 65 7.21 1.79 -7.20
N GLU A 66 6.52 2.21 -8.26
CA GLU A 66 6.28 3.63 -8.55
C GLU A 66 5.37 4.23 -7.48
N GLN A 67 4.24 3.59 -7.19
CA GLN A 67 3.34 3.99 -6.11
C GLN A 67 4.04 4.03 -4.75
N PHE A 68 4.86 3.02 -4.45
CA PHE A 68 5.66 3.01 -3.22
C PHE A 68 6.63 4.20 -3.16
N ASN A 69 7.32 4.50 -4.27
CA ASN A 69 8.26 5.62 -4.37
C ASN A 69 7.57 7.00 -4.28
N GLU A 70 6.30 7.11 -4.68
CA GLU A 70 5.48 8.30 -4.44
C GLU A 70 5.07 8.42 -2.97
N ALA A 71 4.55 7.32 -2.41
CA ALA A 71 3.91 7.30 -1.11
C ALA A 71 4.89 7.44 0.06
N ALA A 72 6.03 6.75 0.00
CA ALA A 72 7.03 6.74 1.06
C ALA A 72 7.52 8.15 1.47
N PRO A 73 8.03 9.01 0.57
CA PRO A 73 8.49 10.34 0.94
C PRO A 73 7.35 11.24 1.45
N ARG A 74 6.13 11.11 0.92
CA ARG A 74 4.97 11.86 1.40
C ARG A 74 4.56 11.44 2.80
N MET A 75 4.60 10.15 3.10
CA MET A 75 4.36 9.66 4.44
C MET A 75 5.40 10.19 5.45
N ILE A 76 6.69 10.26 5.08
CA ILE A 76 7.71 10.92 5.92
C ILE A 76 7.36 12.39 6.21
N MET A 77 6.92 13.13 5.19
CA MET A 77 6.50 14.52 5.35
C MET A 77 5.33 14.65 6.34
N ILE A 78 4.32 13.78 6.20
CA ILE A 78 3.16 13.74 7.10
C ILE A 78 3.56 13.36 8.52
N MET A 79 4.51 12.43 8.70
CA MET A 79 5.04 12.11 10.03
C MET A 79 5.68 13.33 10.69
N ARG A 80 6.46 14.13 9.95
CA ARG A 80 7.05 15.39 10.44
C ARG A 80 6.00 16.42 10.81
N GLU A 81 4.97 16.58 9.98
CA GLU A 81 3.87 17.53 10.21
C GLU A 81 2.96 17.15 11.38
N ASN A 82 2.95 15.88 11.80
CA ASN A 82 2.13 15.37 12.90
C ASN A 82 2.97 15.05 14.14
N ASP A 83 4.11 15.72 14.32
CA ASP A 83 4.97 15.67 15.51
C ASP A 83 5.38 14.23 15.93
N TRP A 84 5.67 13.37 14.95
CA TRP A 84 6.27 12.09 15.25
C TRP A 84 7.68 12.29 15.83
N LEU A 85 8.09 11.41 16.74
CA LEU A 85 9.45 11.44 17.29
C LEU A 85 10.49 11.29 16.17
N ASP A 86 11.54 12.11 16.20
CA ASP A 86 12.60 12.13 15.18
C ASP A 86 13.22 10.74 14.95
N ASP A 87 13.51 9.99 16.02
CA ASP A 87 14.03 8.63 15.92
C ASP A 87 13.12 7.70 15.09
N ARG A 88 11.79 7.89 15.15
CA ARG A 88 10.83 7.11 14.36
C ARG A 88 10.82 7.55 12.91
N ILE A 89 10.97 8.84 12.65
CA ILE A 89 11.06 9.42 11.31
C ILE A 89 12.33 8.91 10.64
N ASP A 90 13.48 9.05 11.30
CA ASP A 90 14.79 8.60 10.80
C ASP A 90 14.83 7.10 10.56
N MET A 91 14.21 6.32 11.45
CA MET A 91 14.06 4.88 11.25
C MET A 91 13.27 4.54 9.98
N HIS A 92 12.17 5.24 9.68
CA HIS A 92 11.39 5.01 8.45
C HIS A 92 12.16 5.47 7.21
N VAL A 93 12.86 6.61 7.28
CA VAL A 93 13.74 7.09 6.21
C VAL A 93 14.80 6.04 5.90
N ALA A 94 15.50 5.53 6.92
CA ALA A 94 16.52 4.50 6.75
C ALA A 94 15.93 3.21 6.19
N PHE A 95 14.78 2.77 6.71
CA PHE A 95 14.11 1.56 6.29
C PHE A 95 13.72 1.59 4.80
N TRP A 96 12.99 2.62 4.36
CA TRP A 96 12.56 2.75 2.97
C TRP A 96 13.72 3.00 2.03
N SER A 97 14.72 3.80 2.44
CA SER A 97 15.95 3.99 1.67
C SER A 97 16.70 2.67 1.47
N ALA A 98 16.80 1.84 2.52
CA ALA A 98 17.45 0.53 2.42
C ALA A 98 16.73 -0.39 1.43
N LEU A 99 15.40 -0.37 1.37
CA LEU A 99 14.60 -1.16 0.42
C LEU A 99 14.77 -0.66 -1.02
N GLN A 100 14.73 0.65 -1.23
CA GLN A 100 14.90 1.27 -2.55
C GLN A 100 16.31 1.04 -3.13
N ASN A 101 17.32 0.93 -2.28
CA ASN A 101 18.71 0.66 -2.68
C ASN A 101 19.11 -0.82 -2.56
N HIS A 102 18.18 -1.69 -2.18
CA HIS A 102 18.48 -3.11 -2.04
C HIS A 102 18.75 -3.75 -3.41
N ARG A 103 19.75 -4.64 -3.51
CA ARG A 103 20.11 -5.32 -4.78
C ARG A 103 18.92 -5.96 -5.51
N TRP A 104 17.93 -6.48 -4.77
CA TRP A 104 16.73 -7.09 -5.35
C TRP A 104 15.82 -6.09 -6.06
N ARG A 105 15.88 -4.80 -5.73
CA ARG A 105 15.13 -3.75 -6.41
C ARG A 105 15.52 -3.63 -7.89
N HIS A 106 16.77 -3.94 -8.20
CA HIS A 106 17.36 -3.83 -9.54
C HIS A 106 17.61 -5.19 -10.19
N ASP A 107 17.11 -6.27 -9.59
CA ASP A 107 17.21 -7.63 -10.12
C ASP A 107 16.14 -7.85 -11.21
N PHE A 108 16.44 -8.68 -12.21
CA PHE A 108 15.48 -9.02 -13.28
C PHE A 108 14.33 -9.91 -12.77
N ASP A 109 14.49 -10.58 -11.63
CA ASP A 109 13.44 -11.40 -11.02
C ASP A 109 12.40 -10.54 -10.30
N ALA A 110 11.23 -10.39 -10.95
CA ALA A 110 10.08 -9.66 -10.41
C ALA A 110 9.60 -10.20 -9.05
N HIS A 111 9.83 -11.47 -8.71
CA HIS A 111 9.45 -12.02 -7.41
C HIS A 111 10.31 -11.46 -6.28
N LYS A 112 11.61 -11.23 -6.53
CA LYS A 112 12.49 -10.59 -5.54
C LYS A 112 12.09 -9.14 -5.30
N GLN A 113 11.73 -8.42 -6.36
CA GLN A 113 11.20 -7.06 -6.25
C GLN A 113 9.88 -7.04 -5.46
N ARG A 114 8.98 -7.99 -5.69
CA ARG A 114 7.72 -8.12 -4.96
C ARG A 114 7.92 -8.54 -3.50
N ALA A 115 8.91 -9.38 -3.23
CA ALA A 115 9.27 -9.80 -1.88
C ALA A 115 9.68 -8.61 -0.99
N LEU A 116 10.37 -7.62 -1.55
CA LEU A 116 10.72 -6.39 -0.82
C LEU A 116 9.48 -5.60 -0.39
N LEU A 117 8.47 -5.47 -1.25
CA LEU A 117 7.21 -4.80 -0.92
C LEU A 117 6.39 -5.60 0.11
N LEU A 118 6.34 -6.93 -0.03
CA LEU A 118 5.70 -7.79 0.98
C LEU A 118 6.40 -7.68 2.34
N TYR A 119 7.74 -7.74 2.35
CA TYR A 119 8.53 -7.56 3.57
C TYR A 119 8.26 -6.18 4.20
N GLN A 120 8.25 -5.12 3.39
CA GLN A 120 7.90 -3.77 3.83
C GLN A 120 6.54 -3.72 4.52
N ALA A 121 5.51 -4.24 3.87
CA ALA A 121 4.14 -4.26 4.37
C ALA A 121 4.05 -4.97 5.73
N GLN A 122 4.66 -6.16 5.82
CA GLN A 122 4.66 -6.98 7.03
C GLN A 122 5.38 -6.29 8.18
N GLN A 123 6.60 -5.81 7.96
CA GLN A 123 7.40 -5.18 9.02
C GLN A 123 6.77 -3.88 9.50
N ARG A 124 6.29 -3.04 8.58
CA ARG A 124 5.61 -1.79 8.92
C ARG A 124 4.36 -2.06 9.75
N ARG A 125 3.48 -2.95 9.28
CA ARG A 125 2.24 -3.29 10.00
C ARG A 125 2.53 -3.85 11.40
N ARG A 126 3.49 -4.78 11.53
CA ARG A 126 3.86 -5.33 12.84
C ARG A 126 4.48 -4.26 13.76
N TRP A 127 5.29 -3.36 13.22
CA TRP A 127 5.88 -2.26 13.99
C TRP A 127 4.80 -1.33 14.56
N HIS A 128 3.84 -0.90 13.74
CA HIS A 128 2.72 -0.08 14.20
C HIS A 128 1.85 -0.79 15.25
N LEU A 129 1.65 -2.10 15.13
CA LEU A 129 0.92 -2.89 16.15
C LEU A 129 1.71 -3.03 17.47
N SER A 130 3.04 -2.91 17.42
CA SER A 130 3.92 -3.05 18.59
C SER A 130 4.25 -1.73 19.28
N ILE A 131 3.93 -0.60 18.66
CA ILE A 131 4.31 0.72 19.17
C ILE A 131 3.61 1.00 20.51
N GLY A 132 4.39 1.37 21.53
CA GLY A 132 3.87 1.54 22.91
C GLY A 132 3.98 0.29 23.78
N SER A 133 4.41 -0.86 23.23
CA SER A 133 4.86 -2.01 24.01
C SER A 133 6.39 -1.98 24.20
N SER A 134 6.90 -2.63 25.24
CA SER A 134 8.35 -2.85 25.44
C SER A 134 9.03 -3.62 24.31
N ASN A 135 8.26 -4.18 23.37
CA ASN A 135 8.76 -5.03 22.29
C ASN A 135 8.92 -4.28 20.96
N SER A 136 8.75 -2.96 20.91
CA SER A 136 9.04 -2.21 19.68
C SER A 136 10.52 -2.34 19.30
N TRP A 137 10.80 -2.58 18.01
CA TRP A 137 12.17 -2.69 17.48
C TRP A 137 12.41 -1.69 16.35
N SER A 138 13.67 -1.51 15.98
CA SER A 138 14.04 -0.63 14.86
C SER A 138 13.87 -1.33 13.51
N LEU A 139 13.20 -0.67 12.57
CA LEU A 139 13.06 -1.09 11.17
C LEU A 139 14.26 -0.70 10.29
N ALA A 140 15.19 0.13 10.79
CA ALA A 140 16.23 0.75 9.97
C ALA A 140 17.16 -0.25 9.25
N LYS A 141 17.29 -1.48 9.79
CA LYS A 141 18.07 -2.55 9.18
C LYS A 141 17.15 -3.62 8.62
N ILE A 142 17.37 -4.02 7.38
CA ILE A 142 16.67 -5.15 6.76
C ILE A 142 17.09 -6.43 7.48
N ASN A 143 16.11 -7.15 8.02
CA ASN A 143 16.30 -8.51 8.51
C ASN A 143 16.27 -9.46 7.31
N GLN A 144 17.42 -10.04 6.98
CA GLN A 144 17.57 -10.86 5.79
C GLN A 144 16.77 -12.17 5.87
N ASP A 145 16.60 -12.75 7.06
CA ASP A 145 15.84 -13.99 7.25
C ASP A 145 14.37 -13.75 6.95
N LEU A 146 13.80 -12.69 7.54
CA LEU A 146 12.41 -12.29 7.28
C LEU A 146 12.19 -11.85 5.82
N LEU A 147 13.18 -11.23 5.18
CA LEU A 147 13.11 -10.90 3.76
C LEU A 147 13.13 -12.17 2.88
N ASN A 148 13.92 -13.16 3.25
CA ASN A 148 13.93 -14.45 2.56
C ASN A 148 12.59 -15.19 2.77
N GLU A 149 12.02 -15.17 3.97
CA GLU A 149 10.67 -15.72 4.22
C GLU A 149 9.59 -15.06 3.37
N ALA A 150 9.65 -13.73 3.20
CA ALA A 150 8.76 -13.00 2.31
C ALA A 150 8.94 -13.47 0.85
N ARG A 151 10.18 -13.70 0.41
CA ARG A 151 10.47 -14.25 -0.92
C ARG A 151 9.88 -15.64 -1.11
N GLU A 152 10.11 -16.56 -0.17
CA GLU A 152 9.54 -17.91 -0.23
C GLU A 152 8.01 -17.87 -0.28
N SER A 153 7.39 -16.99 0.51
CA SER A 153 5.93 -16.78 0.48
C SER A 153 5.43 -16.34 -0.91
N ILE A 154 6.16 -15.47 -1.61
CA ILE A 154 5.82 -15.06 -2.98
C ILE A 154 5.94 -16.24 -3.95
N PHE A 155 6.98 -17.07 -3.83
CA PHE A 155 7.15 -18.25 -4.66
C PHE A 155 6.04 -19.29 -4.42
N ASP A 156 5.68 -19.53 -3.17
CA ASP A 156 4.60 -20.45 -2.82
C ASP A 156 3.25 -20.00 -3.38
N GLN A 157 2.93 -18.71 -3.26
CA GLN A 157 1.72 -18.14 -3.86
C GLN A 157 1.69 -18.33 -5.38
N PHE A 158 2.81 -18.07 -6.06
CA PHE A 158 2.91 -18.26 -7.50
C PHE A 158 2.73 -19.73 -7.90
N ARG A 159 3.38 -20.66 -7.17
CA ARG A 159 3.26 -22.10 -7.41
C ARG A 159 1.83 -22.59 -7.25
N ILE A 160 1.14 -22.17 -6.18
CA ILE A 160 -0.27 -22.48 -5.95
C ILE A 160 -1.14 -21.93 -7.08
N GLN A 161 -0.89 -20.69 -7.51
CA GLN A 161 -1.64 -20.07 -8.60
C GLN A 161 -1.48 -20.84 -9.91
N GLN A 162 -0.25 -21.23 -10.27
CA GLN A 162 0.03 -22.03 -11.48
C GLN A 162 -0.70 -23.39 -11.45
N LEU A 163 -0.61 -24.11 -10.32
CA LEU A 163 -1.32 -25.37 -10.14
C LEU A 163 -2.85 -25.18 -10.27
N SER A 164 -3.40 -24.12 -9.70
CA SER A 164 -4.84 -23.83 -9.79
C SER A 164 -5.30 -23.57 -11.22
N ILE A 165 -4.47 -22.91 -12.04
CA ILE A 165 -4.76 -22.64 -13.45
C ILE A 165 -4.72 -23.94 -14.26
N GLN A 166 -3.73 -24.79 -14.03
CA GLN A 166 -3.60 -26.08 -14.70
C GLN A 166 -4.79 -27.00 -14.41
N VAL A 167 -5.20 -27.11 -13.14
CA VAL A 167 -6.40 -27.89 -12.75
C VAL A 167 -7.65 -27.36 -13.45
N ARG A 168 -7.86 -26.03 -13.47
CA ARG A 168 -9.01 -25.42 -14.16
C ARG A 168 -9.01 -25.69 -15.67
N MET A 169 -7.84 -25.72 -16.31
CA MET A 169 -7.75 -26.04 -17.74
C MET A 169 -8.07 -27.51 -18.04
N LEU A 170 -7.68 -28.43 -17.15
CA LEU A 170 -8.00 -29.85 -17.30
C LEU A 170 -9.50 -30.12 -17.15
N VAL A 171 -10.15 -29.51 -16.16
CA VAL A 171 -11.60 -29.65 -15.92
C VAL A 171 -12.45 -29.04 -17.05
N LYS A 172 -11.97 -28.00 -17.74
CA LYS A 172 -12.68 -27.40 -18.89
C LYS A 172 -12.56 -28.19 -20.19
N ARG A 173 -11.66 -29.19 -20.26
CA ARG A 173 -11.41 -30.01 -21.46
C ARG A 173 -12.10 -31.38 -21.40
N SER A 174 -12.68 -31.75 -20.25
CA SER A 174 -13.52 -32.93 -20.03
C SER A 174 -15.00 -32.57 -20.14
#